data_AF-A0A142XQ11-F1
#
_entry.id   AF-A0A142XQ11-F1
#
_cell.length_a   1.000
_cell.length_b   1.000
_cell.length_c   1.000
_cell.angle_alpha   90.00
_cell.angle_beta   90.00
_cell.angle_gamma   90.00
#
_symmetry.space_group_name_H-M   'P 1'
#
loop_
_entity.id
_entity.type
_entity.pdbx_description
1 polymer ?
#
loop_
_entity_poly.entity_id
_entity_poly.type
_entity_poly.pdbx_seq_one_letter_code
_entity_poly.pdbx_strand_id
1 'polypeptide(L)'
;MGLNCGTARYGKSRLLAADWWKHTAEMADDLAVVRTVWTTDNDHGAMLQFHTGRHVREGAYPTIGSWACYGLGALTGDRPEYVVRGVPPGDCCGGEWAHGAAYLGPEHAGVRLNLEGAPLPFGKLPVGKAAKEQANEFGLIGKLNRLSGIDYPDDPQVQARIKSYEQAFQMQTAVPETPQLEKESEKTRAMYGMDRAETAAFGKICLTARRLVERGVRFVQVYHGGGGDWDAHSKIKDNHTKLSTQTDKPIAELLRDLKQRGLPTPKTRSRPASR
;
A
#
# COMPACT_ATOMS: atom_id res chain seq x y z
N MET A 1 18.20 -25.16 22.35
CA MET A 1 17.23 -24.36 23.13
C MET A 1 16.07 -24.07 22.17
N GLY A 2 14.87 -24.60 22.43
CA GLY A 2 13.74 -24.42 21.51
C GLY A 2 13.40 -22.95 21.29
N LEU A 3 12.72 -22.64 20.18
CA LEU A 3 12.08 -21.35 19.92
C LEU A 3 10.90 -21.19 20.89
N ASN A 4 11.17 -21.06 22.19
CA ASN A 4 10.16 -20.89 23.23
C ASN A 4 9.57 -19.47 23.10
N CYS A 5 8.66 -19.31 22.15
CA CYS A 5 7.66 -18.25 22.13
C CYS A 5 6.43 -18.77 22.87
N GLY A 6 5.89 -18.01 23.81
CA GLY A 6 4.60 -18.32 24.42
C GLY A 6 3.48 -18.09 23.41
N THR A 7 2.35 -18.73 23.66
CA THR A 7 1.11 -18.49 22.92
C THR A 7 -0.02 -18.27 23.90
N ALA A 8 -0.95 -17.38 23.54
CA ALA A 8 -2.13 -17.08 24.32
C ALA A 8 -3.36 -16.94 23.42
N ARG A 9 -4.55 -17.13 24.00
CA ARG A 9 -5.83 -16.97 23.30
C ARG A 9 -6.41 -15.60 23.61
N TYR A 10 -6.79 -14.87 22.57
CA TYR A 10 -7.30 -13.51 22.66
C TYR A 10 -8.73 -13.39 22.15
N GLY A 11 -9.45 -12.40 22.69
CA GLY A 11 -10.82 -12.09 22.30
C GLY A 11 -11.84 -13.20 22.61
N LYS A 12 -13.08 -12.95 22.21
CA LYS A 12 -14.16 -13.96 22.22
C LYS A 12 -13.92 -15.04 21.16
N SER A 13 -13.26 -14.69 20.06
CA SER A 13 -12.84 -15.61 18.99
C SER A 13 -11.80 -16.64 19.45
N ARG A 14 -11.19 -16.44 20.63
CA ARG A 14 -10.12 -17.28 21.19
C ARG A 14 -8.96 -17.49 20.20
N LEU A 15 -8.67 -16.47 19.40
CA LEU A 15 -7.59 -16.47 18.43
C LEU A 15 -6.27 -16.74 19.14
N LEU A 16 -5.58 -17.80 18.73
CA LEU A 16 -4.26 -18.14 19.26
C LEU A 16 -3.22 -17.24 18.60
N ALA A 17 -2.47 -16.49 19.41
CA ALA A 17 -1.39 -15.63 18.94
C ALA A 17 -0.12 -15.86 19.77
N ALA A 18 1.03 -15.72 19.12
CA ALA A 18 2.33 -15.76 19.79
C ALA A 18 2.60 -14.44 20.54
N ASP A 19 3.46 -14.49 21.56
CA ASP A 19 3.81 -13.31 22.38
C ASP A 19 4.36 -12.11 21.57
N TRP A 20 4.92 -12.37 20.40
CA TRP A 20 5.41 -11.35 19.47
C TRP A 20 4.32 -10.46 18.87
N TRP A 21 3.06 -10.92 18.86
CA TRP A 21 1.93 -10.23 18.23
C TRP A 21 0.90 -9.76 19.25
N LYS A 22 1.33 -9.43 20.47
CA LYS A 22 0.47 -9.06 21.60
C LYS A 22 -0.53 -7.96 21.23
N HIS A 23 -0.05 -6.83 20.69
CA HIS A 23 -0.87 -5.65 20.45
C HIS A 23 -1.91 -5.90 19.35
N THR A 24 -1.51 -6.61 18.30
CA THR A 24 -2.40 -7.01 17.21
C THR A 24 -3.41 -8.04 17.69
N ALA A 25 -3.00 -8.98 18.54
CA ALA A 25 -3.88 -10.01 19.09
C ALA A 25 -4.94 -9.45 20.04
N GLU A 26 -4.71 -8.32 20.71
CA GLU A 26 -5.76 -7.61 21.47
C GLU A 26 -6.97 -7.23 20.57
N MET A 27 -6.77 -7.14 19.26
CA MET A 27 -7.81 -6.89 18.25
C MET A 27 -8.42 -8.18 17.68
N ALA A 28 -8.23 -9.34 18.33
CA ALA A 28 -8.61 -10.66 17.79
C ALA A 28 -10.07 -10.79 17.31
N ASP A 29 -11.00 -10.03 17.87
CA ASP A 29 -12.41 -10.06 17.48
C ASP A 29 -12.72 -9.16 16.26
N ASP A 30 -11.77 -8.30 15.88
CA ASP A 30 -11.84 -7.42 14.71
C ASP A 30 -11.08 -7.99 13.50
N LEU A 31 -10.41 -9.14 13.66
CA LEU A 31 -9.61 -9.78 12.63
C LEU A 31 -10.38 -10.92 11.95
N ALA A 32 -10.34 -10.95 10.62
CA ALA A 32 -10.74 -12.11 9.83
C ALA A 32 -9.52 -12.96 9.51
N VAL A 33 -9.48 -14.19 10.02
CA VAL A 33 -8.34 -15.12 9.82
C VAL A 33 -8.66 -16.11 8.72
N VAL A 34 -7.92 -16.04 7.62
CA VAL A 34 -8.03 -17.00 6.51
C VAL A 34 -6.97 -18.08 6.68
N ARG A 35 -7.40 -19.33 6.92
CA ARG A 35 -6.51 -20.48 7.15
C ARG A 35 -6.33 -21.39 5.92
N THR A 36 -7.06 -21.09 4.85
CA THR A 36 -7.12 -21.91 3.63
C THR A 36 -6.08 -21.52 2.58
N VAL A 37 -5.21 -20.56 2.89
CA VAL A 37 -4.16 -20.11 1.95
C VAL A 37 -2.98 -21.07 2.04
N TRP A 38 -2.43 -21.45 0.88
CA TRP A 38 -1.24 -22.27 0.73
C TRP A 38 -0.36 -21.68 -0.38
N THR A 39 0.93 -22.02 -0.39
CA THR A 39 1.92 -21.55 -1.37
C THR A 39 2.74 -22.74 -1.87
N THR A 40 3.27 -22.64 -3.09
CA THR A 40 4.24 -23.61 -3.64
C THR A 40 5.69 -23.21 -3.44
N ASP A 41 5.97 -21.93 -3.16
CA ASP A 41 7.32 -21.43 -2.89
C ASP A 41 7.76 -21.83 -1.48
N ASN A 42 9.05 -22.19 -1.34
CA ASN A 42 9.69 -22.55 -0.08
C ASN A 42 10.49 -21.39 0.55
N ASP A 43 10.52 -20.23 -0.11
CA ASP A 43 11.25 -19.04 0.30
C ASP A 43 10.35 -17.79 0.28
N HIS A 44 10.95 -16.62 0.43
CA HIS A 44 10.26 -15.33 0.41
C HIS A 44 9.60 -14.97 -0.94
N GLY A 45 9.83 -15.75 -2.00
CA GLY A 45 9.06 -15.73 -3.25
C GLY A 45 7.57 -16.01 -3.05
N ALA A 46 7.19 -16.72 -1.97
CA ALA A 46 5.81 -16.95 -1.59
C ALA A 46 4.99 -15.66 -1.45
N MET A 47 5.64 -14.53 -1.14
CA MET A 47 5.01 -13.22 -1.09
C MET A 47 4.33 -12.82 -2.40
N LEU A 48 4.92 -13.18 -3.55
CA LEU A 48 4.29 -12.91 -4.85
C LEU A 48 2.99 -13.71 -5.01
N GLN A 49 2.98 -14.98 -4.59
CA GLN A 49 1.78 -15.82 -4.64
C GLN A 49 0.64 -15.25 -3.79
N PHE A 50 0.95 -14.64 -2.64
CA PHE A 50 -0.07 -13.93 -1.86
C PHE A 50 -0.67 -12.73 -2.59
N HIS A 51 0.10 -12.07 -3.46
CA HIS A 51 -0.37 -10.92 -4.21
C HIS A 51 -1.10 -11.29 -5.49
N THR A 52 -0.65 -12.29 -6.23
CA THR A 52 -1.16 -12.62 -7.58
C THR A 52 -1.90 -13.95 -7.65
N GLY A 53 -1.73 -14.83 -6.65
CA GLY A 53 -2.17 -16.23 -6.72
C GLY A 53 -1.35 -17.09 -7.69
N ARG A 54 -0.20 -16.59 -8.17
CA ARG A 54 0.60 -17.20 -9.23
C ARG A 54 2.05 -17.32 -8.83
N HIS A 55 2.69 -18.42 -9.23
CA HIS A 55 4.12 -18.60 -9.04
C HIS A 55 4.88 -17.62 -9.95
N VAL A 56 5.99 -17.06 -9.46
CA VAL A 56 6.86 -16.16 -10.25
C VAL A 56 7.26 -16.71 -11.64
N ARG A 57 7.36 -18.03 -11.79
CA ARG A 57 7.71 -18.69 -13.06
C ARG A 57 6.59 -18.69 -14.11
N GLU A 58 5.35 -18.39 -13.70
CA GLU A 58 4.22 -18.26 -14.62
C GLU A 58 4.19 -16.90 -15.32
N GLY A 59 5.01 -15.93 -14.87
CA GLY A 59 5.11 -14.58 -15.42
C GLY A 59 4.40 -13.51 -14.59
N ALA A 60 4.19 -12.34 -15.20
CA ALA A 60 3.56 -11.18 -14.55
C ALA A 60 2.03 -11.29 -14.58
N TYR A 61 1.41 -11.21 -13.40
CA TYR A 61 -0.05 -11.20 -13.24
C TYR A 61 -0.49 -10.01 -12.39
N PRO A 62 -1.74 -9.56 -12.55
CA PRO A 62 -2.25 -8.46 -11.74
C PRO A 62 -2.37 -8.87 -10.28
N THR A 63 -1.92 -7.99 -9.39
CA THR A 63 -2.05 -8.23 -7.95
C THR A 63 -3.47 -8.02 -7.45
N ILE A 64 -3.76 -8.48 -6.24
CA ILE A 64 -5.02 -8.22 -5.55
C ILE A 64 -5.32 -6.72 -5.44
N GLY A 65 -4.30 -5.87 -5.26
CA GLY A 65 -4.47 -4.42 -5.24
C GLY A 65 -4.92 -3.89 -6.61
N SER A 66 -4.33 -4.40 -7.68
CA SER A 66 -4.68 -4.05 -9.05
C SER A 66 -6.09 -4.52 -9.42
N TRP A 67 -6.46 -5.74 -9.04
CA TRP A 67 -7.82 -6.27 -9.20
C TRP A 67 -8.86 -5.49 -8.41
N ALA A 68 -8.52 -5.07 -7.18
CA ALA A 68 -9.41 -4.25 -6.37
C ALA A 68 -9.66 -2.88 -7.02
N CYS A 69 -8.63 -2.26 -7.60
CA CYS A 69 -8.78 -0.99 -8.31
C CYS A 69 -9.54 -1.15 -9.63
N TYR A 70 -9.22 -2.17 -10.43
CA TYR A 70 -9.95 -2.47 -11.67
C TYR A 70 -11.44 -2.78 -11.42
N GLY A 71 -11.73 -3.69 -10.48
CA GLY A 71 -13.09 -4.20 -10.27
C GLY A 71 -13.99 -3.27 -9.47
N LEU A 72 -13.45 -2.51 -8.51
CA LEU A 72 -14.24 -1.60 -7.66
C LEU A 72 -14.20 -0.14 -8.14
N GLY A 73 -13.28 0.18 -9.04
CA GLY A 73 -13.05 1.50 -9.59
C GLY A 73 -12.59 2.55 -8.58
N ALA A 74 -12.30 3.72 -9.13
CA ALA A 74 -11.92 4.92 -8.41
C ALA A 74 -12.94 5.31 -7.34
N LEU A 75 -12.45 5.62 -6.14
CA LEU A 75 -13.24 6.40 -5.16
C LEU A 75 -13.13 7.89 -5.44
N THR A 76 -12.03 8.31 -6.08
CA THR A 76 -11.65 9.71 -6.32
C THR A 76 -10.95 9.79 -7.67
N GLY A 77 -11.26 10.79 -8.50
CA GLY A 77 -10.70 10.94 -9.85
C GLY A 77 -9.37 11.69 -9.93
N ASP A 78 -8.81 12.15 -8.80
CA ASP A 78 -7.64 13.03 -8.74
C ASP A 78 -6.38 12.36 -8.16
N ARG A 79 -6.44 11.08 -7.78
CA ARG A 79 -5.43 10.42 -6.94
C ARG A 79 -5.13 8.99 -7.38
N PRO A 80 -3.92 8.47 -7.09
CA PRO A 80 -3.64 7.05 -7.24
C PRO A 80 -4.58 6.20 -6.39
N GLU A 81 -5.19 5.20 -7.00
CA GLU A 81 -6.09 4.26 -6.32
C GLU A 81 -5.33 3.19 -5.54
N TYR A 82 -4.15 2.80 -6.04
CA TYR A 82 -3.27 1.82 -5.45
C TYR A 82 -1.94 2.47 -5.06
N VAL A 83 -1.67 2.52 -3.76
CA VAL A 83 -0.41 3.06 -3.22
C VAL A 83 0.37 1.99 -2.48
N VAL A 84 1.67 1.95 -2.76
CA VAL A 84 2.62 1.03 -2.14
C VAL A 84 3.59 1.80 -1.25
N ARG A 85 3.77 1.33 -0.02
CA ARG A 85 4.64 1.92 1.00
C ARG A 85 5.61 0.88 1.54
N GLY A 86 6.83 1.32 1.86
CA GLY A 86 7.90 0.45 2.34
C GLY A 86 8.79 -0.06 1.21
N VAL A 87 9.60 -1.07 1.53
CA VAL A 87 10.51 -1.70 0.57
C VAL A 87 9.81 -2.96 0.03
N PRO A 88 9.41 -2.99 -1.25
CA PRO A 88 8.83 -4.19 -1.86
C PRO A 88 9.89 -5.31 -1.95
N PRO A 89 9.49 -6.56 -2.28
CA PRO A 89 10.43 -7.63 -2.62
C PRO A 89 11.47 -7.19 -3.66
N GLY A 90 12.65 -7.82 -3.61
CA GLY A 90 13.65 -7.70 -4.66
C GLY A 90 13.21 -8.38 -5.96
N ASP A 91 13.90 -8.07 -7.06
CA ASP A 91 13.57 -8.56 -8.40
C ASP A 91 13.57 -10.09 -8.49
N CYS A 92 14.44 -10.76 -7.73
CA CYS A 92 14.49 -12.23 -7.65
C CYS A 92 13.17 -12.86 -7.16
N CYS A 93 12.33 -12.09 -6.47
CA CYS A 93 11.07 -12.55 -5.86
C CYS A 93 9.86 -11.79 -6.41
N GLY A 94 9.98 -11.35 -7.66
CA GLY A 94 8.91 -10.70 -8.41
C GLY A 94 9.01 -9.19 -8.47
N GLY A 95 9.80 -8.51 -7.63
CA GLY A 95 10.03 -7.06 -7.73
C GLY A 95 8.75 -6.24 -7.92
N GLU A 96 8.65 -5.55 -9.05
CA GLU A 96 7.47 -4.77 -9.44
C GLU A 96 6.19 -5.61 -9.63
N TRP A 97 6.29 -6.91 -9.93
CA TRP A 97 5.13 -7.80 -10.07
C TRP A 97 4.37 -7.97 -8.74
N ALA A 98 5.02 -7.73 -7.60
CA ALA A 98 4.36 -7.76 -6.29
C ALA A 98 3.37 -6.61 -6.06
N HIS A 99 3.36 -5.61 -6.95
CA HIS A 99 2.40 -4.50 -6.97
C HIS A 99 1.98 -4.10 -8.40
N GLY A 100 2.23 -4.96 -9.38
CA GLY A 100 1.98 -4.71 -10.78
C GLY A 100 0.53 -4.98 -11.21
N ALA A 101 0.13 -4.43 -12.34
CA ALA A 101 -1.19 -4.65 -12.94
C ALA A 101 -1.17 -5.58 -14.16
N ALA A 102 0.02 -5.91 -14.68
CA ALA A 102 0.19 -6.76 -15.86
C ALA A 102 -0.80 -6.39 -16.99
N TYR A 103 -1.63 -7.32 -17.44
CA TYR A 103 -2.61 -7.11 -18.51
C TYR A 103 -3.80 -6.20 -18.13
N LEU A 104 -3.98 -5.80 -16.86
CA LEU A 104 -4.99 -4.80 -16.51
C LEU A 104 -4.57 -3.38 -16.90
N GLY A 105 -3.30 -3.16 -17.24
CA GLY A 105 -2.79 -1.87 -17.66
C GLY A 105 -2.20 -1.02 -16.53
N PRO A 106 -1.31 -0.08 -16.85
CA PRO A 106 -0.54 0.69 -15.87
C PRO A 106 -1.41 1.54 -14.93
N GLU A 107 -2.63 1.91 -15.35
CA GLU A 107 -3.56 2.69 -14.52
C GLU A 107 -3.94 2.01 -13.21
N HIS A 108 -3.88 0.68 -13.15
CA HIS A 108 -4.21 -0.11 -11.97
C HIS A 108 -2.97 -0.58 -11.19
N ALA A 109 -1.77 -0.20 -11.62
CA ALA A 109 -0.53 -0.60 -10.96
C ALA A 109 -0.30 0.20 -9.67
N GLY A 110 0.35 -0.44 -8.70
CA GLY A 110 0.68 0.17 -7.42
C GLY A 110 1.73 1.26 -7.56
N VAL A 111 1.38 2.47 -7.14
CA VAL A 111 2.29 3.62 -7.15
C VAL A 111 3.10 3.62 -5.87
N ARG A 112 4.43 3.51 -6.00
CA ARG A 112 5.34 3.65 -4.87
C ARG A 112 5.47 5.11 -4.47
N LEU A 113 5.11 5.42 -3.22
CA LEU A 113 5.38 6.73 -2.63
C LEU A 113 6.61 6.64 -1.73
N ASN A 114 7.55 7.56 -1.91
CA ASN A 114 8.65 7.75 -0.95
C ASN A 114 8.28 8.83 0.09
N LEU A 115 8.75 8.73 1.33
CA LEU A 115 8.57 9.81 2.34
C LEU A 115 9.83 10.65 2.48
N GLU A 116 10.99 10.11 2.10
CA GLU A 116 12.27 10.80 2.22
C GLU A 116 12.70 11.31 0.84
N GLY A 117 12.84 12.63 0.70
CA GLY A 117 13.20 13.27 -0.56
C GLY A 117 12.00 13.64 -1.44
N ALA A 118 12.05 13.28 -2.73
CA ALA A 118 10.93 13.52 -3.64
C ALA A 118 9.89 12.39 -3.47
N PRO A 119 8.64 12.69 -3.06
CA PRO A 119 7.65 11.66 -2.76
C PRO A 119 7.24 10.82 -3.99
N LEU A 120 7.56 11.33 -5.17
CA LEU A 120 7.53 10.64 -6.45
C LEU A 120 8.88 10.84 -7.14
N PRO A 121 9.39 9.83 -7.87
CA PRO A 121 10.39 10.09 -8.89
C PRO A 121 9.83 11.18 -9.83
N PHE A 122 10.54 12.31 -9.99
CA PHE A 122 10.11 13.45 -10.81
C PHE A 122 8.86 14.21 -10.32
N GLY A 123 8.51 14.11 -9.03
CA GLY A 123 7.35 14.82 -8.45
C GLY A 123 7.54 16.31 -8.14
N LYS A 124 8.76 16.84 -8.28
CA LYS A 124 9.06 18.25 -8.02
C LYS A 124 9.02 19.04 -9.32
N LEU A 125 8.34 20.18 -9.29
CA LEU A 125 8.52 21.23 -10.30
C LEU A 125 10.02 21.54 -10.46
N PRO A 126 10.57 21.55 -11.68
CA PRO A 126 11.91 22.06 -11.92
C PRO A 126 12.06 23.48 -11.35
N VAL A 127 13.21 23.76 -10.71
CA VAL A 127 13.48 25.08 -10.13
C VAL A 127 13.33 26.14 -11.22
N GLY A 128 12.44 27.11 -11.00
CA GLY A 128 12.17 28.20 -11.94
C GLY A 128 10.93 28.04 -12.82
N LYS A 129 10.21 26.90 -12.80
CA LYS A 129 8.90 26.78 -13.47
C LYS A 129 7.76 27.22 -12.55
N ALA A 130 6.88 28.09 -13.02
CA ALA A 130 5.66 28.44 -12.31
C ALA A 130 4.62 27.29 -12.42
N ALA A 131 3.82 27.05 -11.38
CA ALA A 131 2.76 26.04 -11.41
C ALA A 131 1.79 26.22 -12.60
N LYS A 132 1.57 27.46 -13.03
CA LYS A 132 0.76 27.80 -14.20
C LYS A 132 1.41 27.38 -15.52
N GLU A 133 2.73 27.51 -15.65
CA GLU A 133 3.46 27.06 -16.85
C GLU A 133 3.44 25.54 -16.97
N GLN A 134 3.63 24.84 -15.86
CA GLN A 134 3.53 23.39 -15.81
C GLN A 134 2.10 22.91 -16.15
N ALA A 135 1.07 23.57 -15.61
CA ALA A 135 -0.32 23.27 -15.96
C ALA A 135 -0.61 23.50 -17.46
N ASN A 136 -0.04 24.54 -18.07
CA ASN A 136 -0.18 24.80 -19.50
C ASN A 136 0.56 23.75 -20.36
N GLU A 137 1.76 23.35 -19.97
CA GLU A 137 2.55 22.32 -20.64
C GLU A 137 1.84 20.95 -20.60
N PHE A 138 1.35 20.53 -19.44
CA PHE A 138 0.53 19.33 -19.32
C PHE A 138 -0.81 19.46 -20.03
N GLY A 139 -1.42 20.64 -20.02
CA GLY A 139 -2.64 20.92 -20.79
C GLY A 139 -2.42 20.75 -22.30
N LEU A 140 -1.25 21.15 -22.81
CA LEU A 140 -0.86 20.94 -24.20
C LEU A 140 -0.58 19.46 -24.49
N ILE A 141 0.19 18.78 -23.63
CA ILE A 141 0.45 17.33 -23.75
C ILE A 141 -0.89 16.56 -23.75
N GLY A 142 -1.83 16.89 -22.87
CA GLY A 142 -3.16 16.29 -22.84
C GLY A 142 -3.98 16.55 -24.11
N LYS A 143 -3.84 17.73 -24.75
CA LYS A 143 -4.47 18.01 -26.05
C LYS A 143 -3.84 17.17 -27.17
N LEU A 144 -2.51 17.10 -27.21
CA LEU A 144 -1.78 16.28 -28.20
C LEU A 144 -2.09 14.80 -28.03
N ASN A 145 -2.13 14.30 -26.79
CA ASN A 145 -2.55 12.96 -26.45
C ASN A 145 -3.97 12.64 -26.94
N ARG A 146 -4.94 13.54 -26.72
CA ARG A 146 -6.30 13.38 -27.25
C ARG A 146 -6.35 13.35 -28.77
N LEU A 147 -5.52 14.15 -29.46
CA LEU A 147 -5.41 14.13 -30.91
C LEU A 147 -4.81 12.79 -31.39
N SER A 148 -3.73 12.32 -30.77
CA SER A 148 -3.17 11.00 -31.07
C SER A 148 -4.14 9.85 -30.77
N GLY A 149 -5.00 9.99 -29.74
CA GLY A 149 -6.06 9.03 -29.46
C GLY A 149 -7.24 9.07 -30.45
N ILE A 150 -7.40 10.16 -31.21
CA ILE A 150 -8.36 10.23 -32.33
C ILE A 150 -7.77 9.58 -33.59
N ASP A 151 -6.48 9.79 -33.84
CA ASP A 151 -5.78 9.24 -35.02
C ASP A 151 -5.47 7.74 -34.87
N TYR A 152 -5.26 7.27 -33.63
CA TYR A 152 -4.93 5.88 -33.30
C TYR A 152 -5.82 5.37 -32.15
N PRO A 153 -7.14 5.28 -32.34
CA PRO A 153 -8.08 4.93 -31.27
C PRO A 153 -7.90 3.49 -30.77
N ASP A 154 -7.51 2.58 -31.67
CA ASP A 154 -7.34 1.16 -31.38
C ASP A 154 -5.90 0.77 -31.03
N ASP A 155 -4.97 1.73 -30.89
CA ASP A 155 -3.59 1.43 -30.51
C ASP A 155 -3.46 1.32 -28.97
N PRO A 156 -3.30 0.10 -28.42
CA PRO A 156 -3.21 -0.10 -26.99
C PRO A 156 -1.95 0.53 -26.37
N GLN A 157 -0.87 0.73 -27.13
CA GLN A 157 0.35 1.37 -26.63
C GLN A 157 0.18 2.88 -26.50
N VAL A 158 -0.50 3.52 -27.46
CA VAL A 158 -0.81 4.96 -27.39
C VAL A 158 -1.73 5.24 -26.20
N GLN A 159 -2.81 4.45 -26.05
CA GLN A 159 -3.72 4.58 -24.90
C GLN A 159 -3.01 4.36 -23.56
N ALA A 160 -2.16 3.35 -23.44
CA ALA A 160 -1.40 3.08 -22.22
C ALA A 160 -0.45 4.23 -21.84
N ARG A 161 0.21 4.85 -22.84
CA ARG A 161 1.09 6.01 -22.62
C ARG A 161 0.31 7.23 -22.18
N ILE A 162 -0.82 7.54 -22.83
CA ILE A 162 -1.69 8.67 -22.46
C ILE A 162 -2.13 8.53 -21.00
N LYS A 163 -2.62 7.35 -20.62
CA LYS A 163 -3.05 7.06 -19.25
C LYS A 163 -1.91 7.18 -18.24
N SER A 164 -0.73 6.67 -18.59
CA SER A 164 0.47 6.77 -17.73
C SER A 164 0.87 8.23 -17.47
N TYR A 165 0.77 9.10 -18.49
CA TYR A 165 1.03 10.54 -18.32
C TYR A 165 -0.04 11.26 -17.50
N GLU A 166 -1.32 10.93 -17.68
CA GLU A 166 -2.41 11.48 -16.88
C GLU A 166 -2.30 11.07 -15.41
N GLN A 167 -1.97 9.80 -15.16
CA GLN A 167 -1.70 9.28 -13.82
C GLN A 167 -0.49 9.99 -13.19
N ALA A 168 0.60 10.18 -13.93
CA ALA A 168 1.77 10.91 -13.45
C ALA A 168 1.43 12.38 -13.10
N PHE A 169 0.55 13.02 -13.87
CA PHE A 169 0.05 14.36 -13.58
C PHE A 169 -0.79 14.40 -12.29
N GLN A 170 -1.75 13.49 -12.13
CA GLN A 170 -2.54 13.35 -10.90
C GLN A 170 -1.65 13.10 -9.68
N MET A 171 -0.62 12.26 -9.84
CA MET A 171 0.38 12.00 -8.83
C MET A 171 1.10 13.30 -8.41
N GLN A 172 1.52 14.15 -9.36
CA GLN A 172 2.19 15.42 -9.06
C GLN A 172 1.29 16.41 -8.31
N THR A 173 -0.01 16.44 -8.60
CA THR A 173 -0.95 17.38 -7.96
C THR A 173 -1.49 16.91 -6.62
N ALA A 174 -1.66 15.60 -6.41
CA ALA A 174 -2.36 15.07 -5.23
C ALA A 174 -1.44 14.50 -4.13
N VAL A 175 -0.22 14.07 -4.49
CA VAL A 175 0.75 13.53 -3.54
C VAL A 175 1.32 14.57 -2.54
N PRO A 176 1.52 15.86 -2.87
CA PRO A 176 2.11 16.84 -1.95
C PRO A 176 1.35 17.04 -0.63
N GLU A 177 0.05 16.75 -0.57
CA GLU A 177 -0.77 16.96 0.64
C GLU A 177 -0.86 15.74 1.58
N THR A 178 -0.28 14.61 1.17
CA THR A 178 -0.44 13.35 1.89
C THR A 178 0.53 13.16 3.07
N PRO A 179 1.82 13.53 2.98
CA PRO A 179 2.78 13.31 4.06
C PRO A 179 2.87 14.46 5.07
N GLN A 180 1.78 15.20 5.34
CA GLN A 180 1.74 16.22 6.40
C GLN A 180 1.61 15.59 7.80
N LEU A 181 2.52 14.67 8.11
CA LEU A 181 2.58 13.99 9.42
C LEU A 181 2.88 15.00 10.54
N GLU A 182 3.48 16.15 10.19
CA GLU A 182 3.77 17.26 11.09
C GLU A 182 2.49 17.93 11.64
N LYS A 183 1.34 17.72 11.00
CA LYS A 183 0.04 18.22 11.47
C LYS A 183 -0.67 17.27 12.44
N GLU A 184 -0.18 16.04 12.58
CA GLU A 184 -0.75 15.08 13.53
C GLU A 184 -0.34 15.43 14.96
N SER A 185 -1.28 15.27 15.90
CA SER A 185 -1.02 15.54 17.32
C SER A 185 0.09 14.63 17.87
N GLU A 186 0.82 15.09 18.89
CA GLU A 186 1.83 14.28 19.57
C GLU A 186 1.23 12.98 20.11
N LYS A 187 0.00 13.03 20.63
CA LYS A 187 -0.76 11.86 21.07
C LYS A 187 -0.93 10.84 19.95
N THR A 188 -1.30 11.29 18.74
CA THR A 188 -1.43 10.41 17.57
C THR A 188 -0.10 9.78 17.20
N ARG A 189 0.99 10.57 17.17
CA ARG A 189 2.32 10.05 16.83
C ARG A 189 2.81 9.00 17.85
N ALA A 190 2.63 9.27 19.15
CA ALA A 190 2.99 8.35 20.22
C ALA A 190 2.12 7.07 20.21
N MET A 191 0.84 7.19 19.84
CA MET A 191 -0.04 6.05 19.62
C MET A 191 0.57 5.11 18.57
N TYR A 192 1.00 5.62 17.41
CA TYR A 192 1.70 4.82 16.39
C TYR A 192 3.12 4.37 16.76
N GLY A 193 3.60 4.65 17.98
CA GLY A 193 4.94 4.26 18.43
C GLY A 193 6.07 5.12 17.84
N MET A 194 5.77 6.34 17.39
CA MET A 194 6.80 7.24 16.84
C MET A 194 7.69 7.88 17.90
N ASP A 195 7.37 7.66 19.17
CA ASP A 195 8.14 8.04 20.36
C ASP A 195 9.32 7.10 20.65
N ARG A 196 9.38 5.93 19.98
CA ARG A 196 10.45 4.93 20.16
C ARG A 196 11.22 4.71 18.87
N ALA A 197 12.54 4.58 18.98
CA ALA A 197 13.42 4.45 17.83
C ALA A 197 13.10 3.21 16.98
N GLU A 198 12.73 2.11 17.63
CA GLU A 198 12.45 0.83 16.99
C GLU A 198 11.17 0.88 16.14
N THR A 199 10.11 1.52 16.63
CA THR A 199 8.81 1.55 15.95
C THR A 199 8.60 2.79 15.09
N ALA A 200 9.42 3.84 15.23
CA ALA A 200 9.15 5.13 14.59
C ALA A 200 9.10 5.09 13.06
N ALA A 201 9.99 4.32 12.41
CA ALA A 201 10.01 4.23 10.96
C ALA A 201 8.72 3.59 10.41
N PHE A 202 8.30 2.46 11.00
CA PHE A 202 7.10 1.76 10.55
C PHE A 202 5.81 2.44 11.02
N GLY A 203 5.82 3.06 12.21
CA GLY A 203 4.75 3.93 12.69
C GLY A 203 4.42 5.07 11.73
N LYS A 204 5.44 5.73 11.15
CA LYS A 204 5.25 6.75 10.10
C LYS A 204 4.58 6.17 8.85
N ILE A 205 4.96 4.96 8.44
CA ILE A 205 4.36 4.28 7.28
C ILE A 205 2.88 3.97 7.55
N CYS A 206 2.55 3.39 8.71
CA CYS A 206 1.17 3.09 9.11
C CYS A 206 0.31 4.35 9.22
N LEU A 207 0.83 5.42 9.83
CA LEU A 207 0.11 6.70 9.93
C LEU A 207 -0.13 7.34 8.56
N THR A 208 0.84 7.23 7.64
CA THR A 208 0.67 7.67 6.25
C THR A 208 -0.41 6.82 5.54
N ALA A 209 -0.40 5.51 5.75
CA ALA A 209 -1.40 4.60 5.20
C ALA A 209 -2.82 4.98 5.68
N ARG A 210 -2.99 5.30 6.97
CA ARG A 210 -4.26 5.82 7.48
C ARG A 210 -4.71 7.07 6.73
N ARG A 211 -3.83 8.06 6.55
CA ARG A 211 -4.17 9.31 5.85
C ARG A 211 -4.52 9.10 4.37
N LEU A 212 -3.88 8.13 3.72
CA LEU A 212 -4.19 7.72 2.35
C LEU A 212 -5.61 7.13 2.26
N VAL A 213 -5.95 6.22 3.18
CA VAL A 213 -7.30 5.62 3.24
C VAL A 213 -8.37 6.69 3.51
N GLU A 214 -8.12 7.61 4.45
CA GLU A 214 -9.05 8.73 4.70
C GLU A 214 -9.26 9.64 3.49
N ARG A 215 -8.22 9.77 2.67
CA ARG A 215 -8.21 10.57 1.45
C ARG A 215 -8.84 9.86 0.26
N GLY A 216 -9.36 8.65 0.45
CA GLY A 216 -10.06 7.89 -0.58
C GLY A 216 -9.15 6.99 -1.43
N VAL A 217 -7.89 6.77 -1.04
CA VAL A 217 -7.07 5.76 -1.71
C VAL A 217 -7.70 4.38 -1.48
N ARG A 218 -7.99 3.67 -2.57
CA ARG A 218 -8.74 2.41 -2.56
C ARG A 218 -7.95 1.30 -1.91
N PHE A 219 -6.67 1.17 -2.27
CA PHE A 219 -5.82 0.08 -1.83
C PHE A 219 -4.47 0.64 -1.39
N VAL A 220 -4.10 0.38 -0.15
CA VAL A 220 -2.80 0.77 0.39
C VAL A 220 -2.08 -0.49 0.83
N GLN A 221 -0.95 -0.78 0.19
CA GLN A 221 -0.08 -1.88 0.53
C GLN A 221 1.13 -1.36 1.31
N VAL A 222 1.42 -2.01 2.42
CA VAL A 222 2.51 -1.65 3.32
C VAL A 222 3.44 -2.83 3.47
N TYR A 223 4.72 -2.60 3.22
CA TYR A 223 5.80 -3.55 3.45
C TYR A 223 6.65 -3.15 4.66
N HIS A 224 7.08 -4.15 5.42
CA HIS A 224 8.06 -4.00 6.49
C HIS A 224 9.25 -4.92 6.28
N GLY A 225 10.45 -4.37 6.42
CA GLY A 225 11.70 -5.06 6.11
C GLY A 225 12.05 -4.98 4.62
N GLY A 226 13.32 -5.25 4.30
CA GLY A 226 13.78 -5.54 2.94
C GLY A 226 13.57 -7.00 2.56
N GLY A 227 13.57 -7.32 1.27
CA GLY A 227 13.26 -8.63 0.68
C GLY A 227 14.11 -9.80 1.17
N GLY A 228 13.88 -10.23 2.41
CA GLY A 228 14.60 -11.28 3.12
C GLY A 228 14.76 -11.05 4.63
N ASP A 229 14.44 -9.87 5.19
CA ASP A 229 14.64 -9.59 6.63
C ASP A 229 13.88 -10.57 7.54
N TRP A 230 12.69 -10.97 7.11
CA TRP A 230 11.87 -11.96 7.82
C TRP A 230 12.24 -13.42 7.50
N ASP A 231 13.11 -13.64 6.52
CA ASP A 231 13.62 -14.95 6.10
C ASP A 231 14.91 -15.30 6.87
N ALA A 232 14.77 -15.48 8.19
CA ALA A 232 15.91 -15.70 9.08
C ALA A 232 16.32 -17.17 9.15
N HIS A 233 17.55 -17.47 8.74
CA HIS A 233 18.13 -18.82 8.76
C HIS A 233 18.99 -19.08 10.01
N SER A 234 19.22 -18.05 10.83
CA SER A 234 19.92 -18.13 12.12
C SER A 234 19.39 -17.05 13.07
N LYS A 235 19.66 -17.20 14.38
CA LYS A 235 19.21 -16.25 15.43
C LYS A 235 17.72 -15.88 15.32
N ILE A 236 16.89 -16.85 14.95
CA ILE A 236 15.46 -16.66 14.63
C ILE A 236 14.74 -15.94 15.77
N LYS A 237 14.99 -16.33 17.03
CA LYS A 237 14.36 -15.66 18.18
C LYS A 237 14.70 -14.17 18.24
N ASP A 238 15.97 -13.81 18.09
CA ASP A 238 16.41 -12.41 18.16
C ASP A 238 15.87 -11.61 16.97
N ASN A 239 15.93 -12.19 15.76
CA ASN A 239 15.44 -11.56 14.54
C ASN A 239 13.94 -11.28 14.61
N HIS A 240 13.12 -12.31 14.87
CA HIS A 240 11.67 -12.16 14.93
C HIS A 240 11.23 -11.32 16.14
N THR A 241 11.95 -11.36 17.27
CA THR A 241 11.68 -10.45 18.40
C THR A 241 11.90 -9.00 17.97
N LYS A 242 13.01 -8.70 17.29
CA LYS A 242 13.31 -7.36 16.78
C LYS A 242 12.24 -6.91 15.78
N LEU A 243 11.97 -7.68 14.72
CA LEU A 243 11.05 -7.28 13.66
C LEU A 243 9.60 -7.18 14.14
N SER A 244 9.16 -8.08 15.03
CA SER A 244 7.81 -8.01 15.60
C SER A 244 7.67 -6.80 16.54
N THR A 245 8.71 -6.46 17.31
CA THR A 245 8.71 -5.22 18.13
C THR A 245 8.53 -3.97 17.27
N GLN A 246 9.10 -3.94 16.06
CA GLN A 246 8.97 -2.82 15.12
C GLN A 246 7.57 -2.71 14.51
N THR A 247 6.82 -3.82 14.41
CA THR A 247 5.60 -3.92 13.59
C THR A 247 4.30 -4.08 14.37
N ASP A 248 4.31 -4.84 15.46
CA ASP A 248 3.09 -5.24 16.18
C ASP A 248 2.29 -4.03 16.68
N LYS A 249 2.94 -3.10 17.39
CA LYS A 249 2.27 -1.88 17.88
C LYS A 249 1.77 -1.01 16.72
N PRO A 250 2.57 -0.62 15.70
CA PRO A 250 2.07 0.18 14.59
C PRO A 250 0.89 -0.44 13.82
N ILE A 251 0.87 -1.77 13.63
CA ILE A 251 -0.25 -2.48 12.98
C ILE A 251 -1.50 -2.40 13.85
N ALA A 252 -1.39 -2.74 15.13
CA ALA A 252 -2.51 -2.69 16.05
C ALA A 252 -3.15 -1.30 16.12
N GLU A 253 -2.32 -0.27 16.14
CA GLU A 253 -2.77 1.13 16.26
C GLU A 253 -3.35 1.66 14.95
N LEU A 254 -2.84 1.20 13.80
CA LEU A 254 -3.50 1.43 12.52
C LEU A 254 -4.92 0.83 12.51
N LEU A 255 -5.08 -0.42 12.92
CA LEU A 255 -6.39 -1.08 12.97
C LEU A 255 -7.36 -0.37 13.92
N ARG A 256 -6.88 0.05 15.10
CA ARG A 256 -7.67 0.83 16.07
C ARG A 256 -8.09 2.18 15.50
N ASP A 257 -7.17 2.94 14.90
CA ASP A 257 -7.45 4.25 14.33
C ASP A 257 -8.46 4.14 13.17
N LEU A 258 -8.30 3.15 12.29
CA LEU A 258 -9.26 2.89 11.21
C LEU A 258 -10.66 2.54 11.75
N LYS A 259 -10.73 1.68 12.78
CA LYS A 259 -11.99 1.32 13.44
C LYS A 259 -12.67 2.53 14.10
N GLN A 260 -11.93 3.35 14.83
CA GLN A 260 -12.45 4.58 15.46
C GLN A 260 -13.05 5.55 14.44
N ARG A 261 -12.51 5.57 13.22
CA ARG A 261 -13.00 6.41 12.11
C ARG A 261 -14.15 5.79 11.31
N GLY A 262 -14.59 4.58 11.65
CA GLY A 262 -15.65 3.88 10.93
C GLY A 262 -15.28 3.48 9.50
N LEU A 263 -13.99 3.30 9.20
CA LEU A 263 -13.51 2.89 7.89
C LEU A 263 -13.63 1.38 7.58
N PRO A 264 -13.57 0.45 8.55
CA PRO A 264 -13.90 -0.95 8.26
C PRO A 264 -15.41 -1.21 8.16
N THR A 265 -16.26 -0.23 8.49
CA THR A 265 -17.71 -0.36 8.31
C THR A 265 -18.12 0.10 6.91
N PRO A 266 -18.83 -0.72 6.12
CA PRO A 266 -19.40 -0.26 4.87
C PRO A 266 -20.34 0.91 5.19
N LYS A 267 -20.01 2.12 4.74
CA LYS A 267 -21.00 3.19 4.67
C LYS A 267 -22.11 2.65 3.77
N THR A 268 -23.25 2.30 4.34
CA THR A 268 -24.47 2.01 3.60
C THR A 268 -24.70 3.19 2.66
N ARG A 269 -24.35 3.03 1.39
CA ARG A 269 -24.81 3.93 0.34
C ARG A 269 -26.31 3.74 0.33
N SER A 270 -27.05 4.69 0.91
CA SER A 270 -28.46 4.86 0.61
C SER A 270 -28.55 5.10 -0.90
N ARG A 271 -28.86 4.04 -1.65
CA ARG A 271 -29.36 4.20 -3.00
C ARG A 271 -30.64 5.03 -2.86
N PRO A 272 -30.76 6.20 -3.50
CA PRO A 272 -32.06 6.84 -3.58
C PRO A 272 -32.97 5.86 -4.30
N ALA A 273 -34.10 5.52 -3.67
CA ALA A 273 -35.14 4.75 -4.32
C ALA A 273 -35.57 5.54 -5.57
N SER A 274 -35.23 5.03 -6.74
CA SER A 274 -35.81 5.49 -7.99
C SER A 274 -37.31 5.20 -7.92
N ARG A 275 -38.11 6.28 -7.95
CA ARG A 275 -39.53 6.21 -8.28
C ARG A 275 -39.70 5.86 -9.76
#